data_AF-A0A1F4V3K2-F1
#
_entry.id   AF-A0A1F4V3K2-F1
#
_cell.length_a   1.000
_cell.length_b   1.000
_cell.length_c   1.000
_cell.angle_alpha   90.00
_cell.angle_beta   90.00
_cell.angle_gamma   90.00
#
_symmetry.space_group_name_H-M   'P 1'
#
loop_
_entity.id
_entity.type
_entity.pdbx_description
1 polymer ?
#
loop_
_entity_poly.entity_id
_entity_poly.type
_entity_poly.pdbx_seq_one_letter_code
_entity_poly.pdbx_strand_id
1 'polypeptide(L)'
;MTLEQLLLQLALNISSTFIYDVVKGYFAKEKNPTIEGLKAELSLRLNIEGADIKSNNIIQFLAQNGDINVSGTQIYASKSVTMASSQGTQFTFGNNSKSSTGKSSIQARHGAQIHGQGDARMEQDEEGNIKFYT
;
A
#
# COMPACT_ATOMS: atom_id res chain seq x y z
N MET A 1 4.65 4.15 16.23
CA MET A 1 3.89 5.39 15.99
C MET A 1 2.43 5.00 15.81
N THR A 2 1.48 5.66 16.45
CA THR A 2 0.03 5.40 16.30
C THR A 2 -0.58 6.26 15.20
N LEU A 3 -1.81 5.95 14.76
CA LEU A 3 -2.52 6.77 13.80
C LEU A 3 -2.77 8.18 14.36
N GLU A 4 -3.14 8.34 15.64
CA GLU A 4 -3.30 9.66 16.25
C GLU A 4 -2.01 10.48 16.20
N GLN A 5 -0.86 9.85 16.45
CA GLN A 5 0.44 10.52 16.39
C GLN A 5 0.77 11.00 14.98
N LEU A 6 0.46 10.19 13.96
CA LEU A 6 0.61 10.59 12.55
C LEU A 6 -0.31 11.76 12.19
N LEU A 7 -1.58 11.70 12.57
CA LEU A 7 -2.55 12.75 12.26
C LEU A 7 -2.13 14.10 12.86
N LEU A 8 -1.65 14.10 14.11
CA LEU A 8 -1.07 15.28 14.76
C LEU A 8 0.15 15.83 14.00
N GLN A 9 1.07 14.97 13.55
CA GLN A 9 2.24 15.38 12.75
C GLN A 9 1.85 15.99 11.40
N LEU A 10 0.76 15.50 10.80
CA LEU A 10 0.18 16.07 9.58
C LEU A 10 -0.62 17.34 9.84
N ALA A 11 -0.63 17.86 11.07
CA ALA A 11 -1.44 19.01 11.51
C ALA A 11 -2.94 18.80 11.23
N LEU A 12 -3.42 17.56 11.39
CA LEU A 12 -4.82 17.19 11.25
C LEU A 12 -5.45 17.10 12.62
N ASN A 13 -6.39 17.98 12.92
CA ASN A 13 -7.13 17.94 14.17
C ASN A 13 -8.40 17.06 14.04
N ILE A 14 -8.19 15.80 13.66
CA ILE A 14 -9.26 14.80 13.47
C ILE A 14 -8.91 13.52 14.23
N SER A 15 -9.92 12.78 14.64
CA SER A 15 -9.71 11.51 15.35
C SER A 15 -9.33 10.38 14.38
N SER A 16 -8.58 9.41 14.88
CA SER A 16 -8.34 8.13 14.22
C SER A 16 -9.66 7.42 13.88
N THR A 17 -10.66 7.49 14.77
CA THR A 17 -12.00 6.92 14.56
C THR A 17 -12.67 7.48 13.31
N PHE A 18 -12.60 8.80 13.09
CA PHE A 18 -13.15 9.41 11.88
C PHE A 18 -12.49 8.85 10.62
N ILE A 19 -11.16 8.70 10.62
CA ILE A 19 -10.44 8.09 9.49
C ILE A 19 -10.91 6.66 9.25
N TYR A 20 -11.02 5.84 10.29
CA TYR A 20 -11.51 4.47 10.16
C TYR A 20 -12.96 4.42 9.66
N ASP A 21 -13.82 5.34 10.08
CA ASP A 21 -15.20 5.41 9.61
C ASP A 21 -15.28 5.80 8.12
N VAL A 22 -14.44 6.73 7.67
CA VAL A 22 -14.34 7.08 6.24
C VAL A 22 -13.86 5.89 5.42
N VAL A 23 -12.79 5.22 5.89
CA VAL A 23 -12.23 4.04 5.22
C VAL A 23 -13.29 2.93 5.14
N LYS A 24 -13.92 2.56 6.27
CA LYS A 24 -14.99 1.55 6.30
C LYS A 24 -16.16 1.93 5.41
N GLY A 25 -16.60 3.19 5.47
CA GLY A 25 -17.69 3.70 4.64
C GLY A 25 -17.40 3.60 3.15
N TYR A 26 -16.16 3.91 2.74
CA TYR A 26 -15.71 3.76 1.36
C TYR A 26 -15.76 2.30 0.89
N PHE A 27 -15.17 1.38 1.66
CA PHE A 27 -15.14 -0.05 1.33
C PHE A 27 -16.53 -0.71 1.38
N ALA A 28 -17.46 -0.21 2.21
CA ALA A 28 -18.82 -0.70 2.26
C ALA A 28 -19.69 -0.22 1.07
N LYS A 29 -19.37 0.95 0.50
CA LYS A 29 -20.14 1.59 -0.57
C LYS A 29 -19.66 1.18 -1.96
N GLU A 30 -18.34 1.09 -2.16
CA GLU A 30 -17.76 0.84 -3.47
C GLU A 30 -17.70 -0.65 -3.81
N LYS A 31 -18.22 -1.02 -4.99
CA LYS A 31 -18.17 -2.40 -5.49
C LYS A 31 -16.76 -2.86 -5.87
N ASN A 32 -15.92 -1.93 -6.32
CA ASN A 32 -14.53 -2.17 -6.71
C ASN A 32 -13.65 -1.06 -6.10
N PRO A 33 -13.37 -1.12 -4.79
CA PRO A 33 -12.62 -0.08 -4.10
C PRO A 33 -11.18 -0.02 -4.62
N THR A 34 -10.67 1.21 -4.82
CA THR A 34 -9.32 1.48 -5.30
C THR A 34 -8.59 2.45 -4.38
N ILE A 35 -7.26 2.45 -4.42
CA ILE A 35 -6.45 3.41 -3.65
C ILE A 35 -6.74 4.85 -4.08
N GLU A 36 -6.81 5.11 -5.38
CA GLU A 36 -7.10 6.45 -5.89
C GLU A 36 -8.50 6.92 -5.48
N GLY A 37 -9.49 6.01 -5.47
CA GLY A 37 -10.83 6.33 -4.98
C GLY A 37 -10.87 6.60 -3.47
N LEU A 38 -10.17 5.80 -2.66
CA LEU A 38 -10.06 6.04 -1.22
C LEU A 38 -9.32 7.35 -0.92
N LYS A 39 -8.26 7.64 -1.68
CA LYS A 39 -7.52 8.91 -1.58
C LYS A 39 -8.41 10.09 -1.91
N ALA A 40 -9.20 10.01 -2.98
CA ALA A 40 -10.16 11.05 -3.33
C ALA A 40 -11.22 11.24 -2.23
N GLU A 41 -11.78 10.15 -1.69
CA GLU A 41 -12.77 10.21 -0.60
C GLU A 41 -12.19 10.84 0.67
N LEU A 42 -10.97 10.45 1.06
CA LEU A 42 -10.27 11.05 2.20
C LEU A 42 -9.97 12.53 1.92
N SER A 43 -9.43 12.87 0.74
CA SER A 43 -9.07 14.25 0.40
C SER A 43 -10.29 15.17 0.43
N LEU A 44 -11.43 14.71 -0.10
CA LEU A 44 -12.71 15.43 -0.06
C LEU A 44 -13.16 15.70 1.38
N ARG A 45 -13.02 14.73 2.27
CA ARG A 45 -13.48 14.84 3.66
C ARG A 45 -12.52 15.61 4.56
N LEU A 46 -11.23 15.61 4.23
CA LEU A 46 -10.23 16.39 4.94
C LEU A 46 -10.38 17.89 4.63
N ASN A 47 -10.79 18.26 3.41
CA ASN A 47 -11.08 19.65 3.00
C ASN A 47 -10.03 20.69 3.47
N ILE A 48 -8.75 20.38 3.23
CA ILE A 48 -7.60 21.19 3.65
C ILE A 48 -6.54 21.27 2.55
N GLU A 49 -5.64 22.23 2.68
CA GLU A 49 -4.47 22.33 1.81
C GLU A 49 -3.57 21.10 1.92
N GLY A 50 -3.14 20.57 0.77
CA GLY A 50 -2.33 19.35 0.70
C GLY A 50 -3.07 18.07 1.11
N ALA A 51 -4.42 18.08 1.10
CA ALA A 51 -5.23 16.93 1.44
C ALA A 51 -4.79 15.65 0.71
N ASP A 52 -4.39 15.73 -0.57
CA ASP A 52 -3.91 14.57 -1.32
C ASP A 52 -2.64 13.94 -0.76
N ILE A 53 -1.67 14.76 -0.34
CA ILE A 53 -0.42 14.30 0.26
C ILE A 53 -0.71 13.67 1.63
N LYS A 54 -1.57 14.31 2.42
CA LYS A 54 -1.96 13.83 3.75
C LYS A 54 -2.78 12.54 3.69
N SER A 55 -3.74 12.45 2.77
CA SER A 55 -4.50 11.23 2.44
C SER A 55 -3.57 10.09 2.06
N ASN A 56 -2.57 10.35 1.22
CA ASN A 56 -1.60 9.33 0.83
C ASN A 56 -0.79 8.81 2.03
N ASN A 57 -0.31 9.71 2.90
CA ASN A 57 0.43 9.33 4.11
C ASN A 57 -0.43 8.50 5.08
N ILE A 58 -1.72 8.84 5.23
CA ILE A 58 -2.68 8.06 6.05
C ILE A 58 -2.87 6.66 5.44
N ILE A 59 -3.15 6.56 4.14
CA ILE A 59 -3.36 5.28 3.45
C ILE A 59 -2.10 4.41 3.57
N GLN A 60 -0.92 4.98 3.36
CA GLN A 60 0.34 4.25 3.49
C GLN A 60 0.56 3.73 4.91
N PHE A 61 0.27 4.53 5.93
CA PHE A 61 0.37 4.11 7.33
C PHE A 61 -0.60 2.98 7.66
N LEU A 62 -1.86 3.08 7.22
CA LEU A 62 -2.87 2.03 7.40
C LEU A 62 -2.44 0.73 6.70
N ALA A 63 -1.87 0.83 5.49
CA ALA A 63 -1.37 -0.32 4.75
C ALA A 63 -0.17 -0.99 5.43
N GLN A 64 0.78 -0.20 5.92
CA GLN A 64 1.97 -0.69 6.63
C GLN A 64 1.65 -1.39 7.95
N ASN A 65 0.60 -0.94 8.65
CA ASN A 65 0.12 -1.58 9.88
C ASN A 65 -0.85 -2.73 9.62
N GLY A 66 -1.20 -3.03 8.37
CA GLY A 66 -2.11 -4.11 8.01
C GLY A 66 -3.60 -3.81 8.22
N ASP A 67 -3.96 -2.56 8.54
CA ASP A 67 -5.36 -2.13 8.73
C ASP A 67 -6.15 -2.14 7.41
N ILE A 68 -5.46 -1.93 6.28
CA ILE A 68 -6.03 -2.06 4.93
C ILE A 68 -5.10 -2.90 4.06
N ASN A 69 -5.67 -3.73 3.19
CA ASN A 69 -4.90 -4.46 2.19
C ASN A 69 -4.92 -3.72 0.86
N VAL A 70 -3.75 -3.29 0.40
CA VAL A 70 -3.59 -2.61 -0.89
C VAL A 70 -3.25 -3.64 -1.96
N SER A 71 -4.13 -3.78 -2.94
CA SER A 71 -4.08 -4.88 -3.90
C SER A 71 -4.37 -4.38 -5.32
N GLY A 72 -3.72 -4.97 -6.34
CA GLY A 72 -3.80 -4.49 -7.73
C GLY A 72 -2.81 -3.36 -8.08
N THR A 73 -1.69 -3.26 -7.36
CA THR A 73 -0.67 -2.22 -7.61
C THR A 73 0.14 -2.51 -8.87
N GLN A 74 0.43 -1.46 -9.65
CA GLN A 74 1.40 -1.50 -10.74
C GLN A 74 2.69 -0.82 -10.30
N ILE A 75 3.74 -1.60 -10.09
CA ILE A 75 5.05 -1.13 -9.67
C ILE A 75 5.99 -1.22 -10.88
N TYR A 76 6.60 -0.09 -11.24
CA TYR A 76 7.64 -0.03 -12.26
C TYR A 76 8.86 0.72 -11.71
N ALA A 77 10.03 0.13 -11.87
CA ALA A 77 11.31 0.78 -11.58
C ALA A 77 12.32 0.42 -12.67
N SER A 78 13.03 1.40 -13.23
CA SER A 78 13.95 1.15 -14.35
C SER A 78 15.10 0.21 -14.00
N LYS A 79 15.55 0.20 -12.73
CA LYS A 79 16.67 -0.61 -12.25
C LYS A 79 16.21 -1.84 -11.49
N SER A 80 15.64 -1.65 -10.30
CA SER A 80 15.31 -2.76 -9.41
C SER A 80 14.01 -2.53 -8.65
N VAL A 81 13.32 -3.62 -8.33
CA VAL A 81 12.19 -3.63 -7.40
C VAL A 81 12.52 -4.59 -6.26
N THR A 82 12.41 -4.14 -5.02
CA THR A 82 12.60 -4.99 -3.83
C THR A 82 11.34 -4.97 -2.98
N MET A 83 10.88 -6.15 -2.57
CA MET A 83 9.80 -6.34 -1.61
C MET A 83 10.36 -7.14 -0.45
N ALA A 84 10.15 -6.69 0.79
CA ALA A 84 10.70 -7.35 1.97
C ALA A 84 9.71 -7.26 3.13
N SER A 85 9.73 -8.28 3.98
CA SER A 85 9.12 -8.26 5.30
C SER A 85 10.22 -8.06 6.34
N SER A 86 9.96 -7.32 7.41
CA SER A 86 10.80 -7.34 8.61
C SER A 86 10.40 -8.49 9.56
N GLN A 87 11.23 -8.76 10.57
CA GLN A 87 11.00 -9.80 11.56
C GLN A 87 9.61 -9.70 12.19
N GLY A 88 8.85 -10.80 12.15
CA GLY A 88 7.48 -10.86 12.67
C GLY A 88 6.41 -10.21 11.79
N THR A 89 6.77 -9.76 10.59
CA THR A 89 5.82 -9.20 9.60
C THR A 89 5.74 -10.06 8.34
N GLN A 90 4.84 -9.68 7.44
CA GLN A 90 4.65 -10.33 6.15
C GLN A 90 4.50 -9.29 5.04
N PHE A 91 4.87 -9.66 3.82
CA PHE A 91 4.45 -8.97 2.60
C PHE A 91 3.66 -9.93 1.71
N THR A 92 2.66 -9.37 1.01
CA THR A 92 1.92 -10.08 -0.02
C THR A 92 2.01 -9.32 -1.34
N PHE A 93 2.53 -9.96 -2.38
CA PHE A 93 2.46 -9.46 -3.75
C PHE A 93 1.48 -10.30 -4.55
N GLY A 94 0.35 -9.74 -4.98
CA GLY A 94 -0.70 -10.53 -5.59
C GLY A 94 -1.92 -9.73 -6.04
N ASN A 95 -3.02 -10.44 -6.31
CA ASN A 95 -4.33 -9.84 -6.53
C ASN A 95 -4.38 -8.85 -7.71
N ASN A 96 -4.01 -9.34 -8.90
CA ASN A 96 -3.89 -8.55 -10.14
C ASN A 96 -2.81 -7.46 -10.09
N SER A 97 -1.80 -7.63 -9.23
CA SER A 97 -0.64 -6.75 -9.19
C SER A 97 0.38 -7.09 -10.27
N LYS A 98 1.10 -6.06 -10.71
CA LYS A 98 2.23 -6.17 -11.64
C LYS A 98 3.44 -5.47 -11.05
N SER A 99 4.59 -6.13 -11.11
CA SER A 99 5.90 -5.55 -10.85
C SER A 99 6.76 -5.68 -12.09
N SER A 100 7.54 -4.67 -12.45
CA SER A 100 8.39 -4.69 -13.64
C SER A 100 9.63 -3.82 -13.51
N THR A 101 10.72 -4.30 -14.12
CA THR A 101 11.91 -3.52 -14.46
C THR A 101 12.01 -3.33 -15.98
N GLY A 102 13.07 -2.69 -16.45
CA GLY A 102 13.37 -2.65 -17.89
C GLY A 102 13.61 -4.03 -18.51
N LYS A 103 13.91 -5.07 -17.71
CA LYS A 103 14.28 -6.41 -18.21
C LYS A 103 13.45 -7.56 -17.65
N SER A 104 12.70 -7.38 -16.56
CA SER A 104 11.89 -8.45 -15.97
C SER A 104 10.50 -7.97 -15.56
N SER A 105 9.52 -8.87 -15.47
CA SER A 105 8.20 -8.55 -14.94
C SER A 105 7.58 -9.73 -14.22
N ILE A 106 6.93 -9.46 -13.09
CA ILE A 106 6.11 -10.39 -12.33
C ILE A 106 4.66 -9.90 -12.45
N GLN A 107 3.78 -10.76 -12.94
CA GLN A 107 2.34 -10.49 -13.02
C GLN A 107 1.59 -11.55 -12.23
N ALA A 108 0.98 -11.13 -11.12
CA ALA A 108 0.20 -12.00 -10.26
C ALA A 108 -1.30 -11.83 -10.60
N ARG A 109 -1.76 -12.53 -11.64
CA ARG A 109 -3.17 -12.49 -12.12
C ARG A 109 -3.98 -13.66 -11.56
N HIS A 110 -5.30 -13.55 -11.60
CA HIS A 110 -6.24 -14.66 -11.32
C HIS A 110 -6.00 -15.34 -9.96
N GLY A 111 -5.88 -14.55 -8.89
CA GLY A 111 -5.68 -15.08 -7.55
C GLY A 111 -4.26 -15.57 -7.25
N ALA A 112 -3.32 -15.43 -8.18
CA ALA A 112 -1.90 -15.67 -7.89
C ALA A 112 -1.38 -14.67 -6.84
N GLN A 113 -0.58 -15.16 -5.90
CA GLN A 113 -0.01 -14.38 -4.81
C GLN A 113 1.38 -14.93 -4.42
N ILE A 114 2.27 -14.05 -4.01
CA ILE A 114 3.57 -14.33 -3.40
C ILE A 114 3.49 -13.80 -1.97
N HIS A 115 3.80 -14.65 -1.00
CA HIS A 115 3.86 -14.29 0.41
C HIS A 115 5.29 -14.44 0.90
N GLY A 116 5.83 -13.40 1.52
CA GLY A 116 7.06 -13.48 2.30
C GLY A 116 6.79 -13.12 3.75
N GLN A 117 7.48 -13.79 4.66
CA GLN A 117 7.34 -13.58 6.11
C GLN A 117 8.70 -13.74 6.79
N GLY A 118 8.84 -13.16 7.98
CA GLY A 118 9.99 -13.41 8.84
C GLY A 118 11.33 -13.11 8.19
N ASP A 119 11.54 -11.85 7.78
CA ASP A 119 12.75 -11.35 7.11
C ASP A 119 12.93 -11.78 5.64
N ALA A 120 11.94 -12.46 5.05
CA ALA A 120 11.96 -12.80 3.63
C ALA A 120 12.02 -11.57 2.72
N ARG A 121 12.72 -11.70 1.60
CA ARG A 121 12.87 -10.66 0.56
C ARG A 121 12.74 -11.24 -0.84
N MET A 122 12.09 -10.50 -1.73
CA MET A 122 12.09 -10.71 -3.17
C MET A 122 12.71 -9.51 -3.87
N GLU A 123 13.58 -9.75 -4.84
CA GLU A 123 14.27 -8.71 -5.60
C GLU A 123 14.20 -9.00 -7.11
N GLN A 124 13.75 -8.03 -7.89
CA GLN A 124 14.01 -7.95 -9.32
C GLN A 124 15.18 -7.01 -9.53
N ASP A 125 16.28 -7.49 -10.09
CA ASP A 125 17.47 -6.66 -10.34
C ASP A 125 17.51 -6.09 -11.76
N GLU A 126 18.53 -5.27 -12.03
CA GLU A 126 18.74 -4.57 -13.30
C GLU A 126 19.25 -5.48 -14.44
N GLU A 127 19.68 -6.69 -14.10
CA GLU A 127 20.06 -7.72 -15.06
C GLU A 127 18.85 -8.53 -15.54
N GLY A 128 17.72 -8.41 -14.83
CA GLY A 128 16.49 -9.13 -15.11
C GLY A 128 16.34 -10.40 -14.28
N ASN A 129 17.22 -10.64 -13.30
CA ASN A 129 17.09 -11.76 -12.38
C ASN A 129 15.97 -11.48 -11.37
N ILE A 130 15.32 -12.55 -10.92
CA ILE A 130 14.34 -12.51 -9.82
C ILE A 130 14.91 -13.40 -8.71
N LYS A 131 15.24 -12.81 -7.58
CA LYS A 131 15.92 -13.45 -6.45
C LYS A 131 15.01 -13.49 -5.24
N PHE A 132 15.04 -14.61 -4.52
CA PHE A 132 14.32 -14.81 -3.28
C PHE A 132 15.34 -15.06 -2.15
N TYR A 133 15.13 -14.41 -1.02
CA TYR A 133 15.97 -14.49 0.16
C TYR A 133 15.10 -14.82 1.38
N THR A 134 15.68 -15.54 2.33
CA THR A 134 15.06 -15.97 3.59
C THR A 134 15.91 -15.53 4.77
#